data_AF-A0A151NZH7-F1
#
_entry.id   AF-A0A151NZH7-F1
#
_cell.length_a   1.000
_cell.length_b   1.000
_cell.length_c   1.000
_cell.angle_alpha   90.00
_cell.angle_beta   90.00
_cell.angle_gamma   90.00
#
_symmetry.space_group_name_H-M   'P 1'
#
loop_
_entity.id
_entity.type
_entity.pdbx_description
1 polymer ?
#
loop_
_entity_poly.entity_id
_entity_poly.type
_entity_poly.pdbx_seq_one_letter_code
_entity_poly.pdbx_strand_id
1 'polypeptide(L)'
;MATWARAAQERLVERRRGQPGALAGNMEDPNLDPYANMQPVPTGPTDVLGQNLQVLAQILDSQQQMMGRQEDWFQHGLASFKMPKMTKDDDPEAYIEAFERHALMTGFDQSFWASQLGALVVGKAQAAYRALSREDARDYELVK
;
A
#
# COMPACT_ATOMS: atom_id res chain seq x y z
N MET A 1 -9.98 28.28 -0.62
CA MET A 1 -9.05 27.19 -0.25
C MET A 1 -9.73 26.23 0.73
N ALA A 2 -10.76 25.48 0.31
CA ALA A 2 -11.40 24.41 1.12
C ALA A 2 -12.43 23.59 0.31
N THR A 3 -12.18 23.33 -0.99
CA THR A 3 -13.26 22.87 -1.89
C THR A 3 -13.23 21.36 -2.15
N TRP A 4 -12.06 20.72 -2.09
CA TRP A 4 -11.91 19.32 -2.50
C TRP A 4 -12.29 18.29 -1.43
N ALA A 5 -12.08 18.62 -0.15
CA ALA A 5 -12.45 17.74 0.97
C ALA A 5 -13.98 17.58 1.10
N ARG A 6 -14.75 18.63 0.77
CA ARG A 6 -16.23 18.60 0.83
C ARG A 6 -16.83 17.79 -0.32
N ALA A 7 -16.26 17.88 -1.51
CA ALA A 7 -16.68 17.13 -2.69
C ALA A 7 -16.43 15.61 -2.56
N ALA A 8 -15.41 15.20 -1.81
CA ALA A 8 -15.14 13.78 -1.51
C ALA A 8 -16.18 13.20 -0.53
N GLN A 9 -16.57 13.98 0.47
CA GLN A 9 -17.55 13.58 1.49
C GLN A 9 -18.96 13.43 0.89
N GLU A 10 -19.36 14.33 0.00
CA GLU A 10 -20.69 14.32 -0.65
C GLU A 10 -20.85 13.11 -1.60
N ARG A 11 -19.79 12.69 -2.29
CA ARG A 11 -19.79 11.49 -3.14
C ARG A 11 -19.96 10.18 -2.37
N LEU A 12 -19.52 10.12 -1.12
CA LEU A 12 -19.69 8.96 -0.24
C LEU A 12 -21.10 8.85 0.33
N VAL A 13 -21.77 9.99 0.56
CA VAL A 13 -23.15 10.04 1.03
C VAL A 13 -24.15 9.68 -0.07
N GLU A 14 -23.93 10.15 -1.29
CA GLU A 14 -24.83 9.88 -2.42
C GLU A 14 -24.78 8.41 -2.86
N ARG A 15 -23.62 7.75 -2.70
CA ARG A 15 -23.50 6.28 -2.89
C ARG A 15 -24.33 5.48 -1.89
N ARG A 16 -24.56 6.01 -0.69
CA ARG A 16 -25.36 5.38 0.36
C ARG A 16 -26.86 5.66 0.21
N ARG A 17 -27.22 6.73 -0.50
CA ARG A 17 -28.60 7.15 -0.76
C ARG A 17 -29.23 6.48 -1.99
N GLY A 18 -28.40 5.92 -2.89
CA GLY A 18 -28.82 5.36 -4.18
C GLY A 18 -29.20 3.87 -4.22
N GLN A 19 -29.38 3.18 -3.08
CA GLN A 19 -29.95 1.82 -3.07
C GLN A 19 -31.39 1.83 -2.53
N PRO A 20 -32.39 2.11 -3.39
CA PRO A 20 -33.78 1.88 -3.05
C PRO A 20 -34.07 0.36 -3.08
N GLY A 21 -34.46 -0.16 -1.92
CA GLY A 21 -35.01 -1.51 -1.79
C GLY A 21 -36.23 -1.67 -2.69
N ALA A 22 -36.18 -2.64 -3.58
CA ALA A 22 -37.33 -3.11 -4.31
C ALA A 22 -38.04 -4.16 -3.46
N LEU A 23 -39.29 -3.89 -3.11
CA LEU A 23 -40.48 -4.67 -3.48
C LEU A 23 -41.55 -4.55 -2.37
N ALA A 24 -42.50 -3.66 -2.61
CA ALA A 24 -43.83 -3.75 -2.02
C ALA A 24 -44.70 -4.65 -2.92
N GLY A 25 -45.29 -5.69 -2.32
CA GLY A 25 -46.52 -6.35 -2.76
C GLY A 25 -46.39 -7.39 -3.88
N ASN A 26 -46.52 -8.67 -3.51
CA ASN A 26 -47.62 -9.55 -3.97
C ASN A 26 -47.64 -10.81 -3.09
N MET A 27 -48.84 -11.22 -2.71
CA MET A 27 -49.17 -12.20 -1.68
C MET A 27 -49.43 -13.56 -2.33
N GLU A 28 -48.53 -14.52 -2.15
CA GLU A 28 -48.81 -15.95 -2.32
C GLU A 28 -48.04 -16.72 -1.22
N ASP A 29 -48.78 -17.22 -0.23
CA ASP A 29 -48.34 -18.25 0.71
C ASP A 29 -48.34 -19.59 -0.05
N PRO A 30 -47.21 -20.31 -0.09
CA PRO A 30 -47.19 -21.51 0.73
C PRO A 30 -45.82 -21.85 1.33
N ASN A 31 -45.89 -22.33 2.58
CA ASN A 31 -44.96 -23.21 3.27
C ASN A 31 -43.95 -22.52 4.20
N LEU A 32 -44.39 -22.40 5.46
CA LEU A 32 -43.53 -22.14 6.61
C LEU A 32 -42.45 -23.23 6.72
N ASP A 33 -41.20 -22.76 6.82
CA ASP A 33 -39.96 -23.47 7.16
C ASP A 33 -39.15 -24.20 6.08
N PRO A 34 -38.44 -23.46 5.21
CA PRO A 34 -37.14 -23.90 4.68
C PRO A 34 -35.98 -23.65 5.66
N TYR A 35 -36.20 -22.93 6.76
CA TYR A 35 -35.15 -22.46 7.67
C TYR A 35 -35.03 -23.25 8.98
N ALA A 36 -35.95 -24.16 9.30
CA ALA A 36 -35.91 -24.95 10.55
C ALA A 36 -34.70 -25.91 10.66
N ASN A 37 -33.94 -26.12 9.58
CA ASN A 37 -32.79 -27.05 9.54
C ASN A 37 -31.41 -26.41 9.35
N MET A 38 -31.30 -25.08 9.31
CA MET A 38 -29.97 -24.44 9.42
C MET A 38 -29.66 -24.15 10.89
N GLN A 39 -29.42 -25.21 11.65
CA GLN A 39 -28.65 -25.10 12.89
C GLN A 39 -27.33 -24.39 12.56
N PRO A 40 -26.95 -23.30 13.26
CA PRO A 40 -25.63 -22.74 13.08
C PRO A 40 -24.62 -23.85 13.39
N VAL A 41 -23.69 -24.11 12.46
CA VAL A 41 -22.60 -25.06 12.71
C VAL A 41 -21.97 -24.65 14.04
N PRO A 42 -22.04 -25.49 15.10
CA PRO A 42 -21.42 -25.16 16.36
C PRO A 42 -19.92 -25.23 16.12
N THR A 43 -19.30 -24.07 15.89
CA THR A 43 -17.84 -23.94 15.94
C THR A 43 -17.47 -24.15 17.39
N GLY A 44 -16.94 -25.33 17.71
CA GLY A 44 -16.58 -25.66 19.08
C GLY A 44 -15.47 -24.72 19.57
N PRO A 45 -15.27 -24.58 20.89
CA PRO A 45 -14.16 -23.82 21.45
C PRO A 45 -12.80 -24.23 20.85
N THR A 46 -12.65 -25.51 20.50
CA THR A 46 -11.47 -26.09 19.85
C THR A 46 -11.25 -25.57 18.42
N ASP A 47 -12.32 -25.31 17.67
CA ASP A 47 -12.23 -24.79 16.29
C ASP A 47 -11.77 -23.34 16.27
N VAL A 48 -12.24 -22.54 17.24
CA VAL A 48 -11.83 -21.13 17.41
C VAL A 48 -10.36 -21.04 17.80
N LEU A 49 -9.88 -21.92 18.68
CA LEU A 49 -8.47 -21.99 19.05
C LEU A 49 -7.58 -22.38 17.86
N GLY A 50 -8.01 -23.36 17.05
CA GLY A 50 -7.30 -23.76 15.84
C GLY A 50 -7.19 -22.61 14.83
N GLN A 51 -8.29 -21.86 14.61
CA GLN A 51 -8.31 -20.70 13.72
C GLN A 51 -7.39 -19.58 14.21
N ASN A 52 -7.41 -19.27 15.51
CA ASN A 52 -6.54 -18.24 16.07
C ASN A 52 -5.06 -18.59 15.92
N LEU A 53 -4.68 -19.85 16.15
CA LEU A 53 -3.30 -20.31 15.94
C LEU A 53 -2.89 -20.17 14.47
N GLN A 54 -3.79 -20.46 13.54
CA GLN A 54 -3.54 -20.29 12.12
C GLN A 54 -3.34 -18.81 11.73
N VAL A 55 -4.17 -17.91 12.26
CA VAL A 55 -4.03 -16.46 12.03
C VAL A 55 -2.73 -15.93 12.60
N LEU A 56 -2.34 -16.37 13.81
CA LEU A 56 -1.07 -15.96 14.41
C LEU A 56 0.15 -16.44 13.61
N ALA A 57 0.10 -17.65 13.05
CA ALA A 57 1.14 -18.14 12.14
C ALA A 57 1.26 -17.27 10.89
N GLN A 58 0.13 -16.90 10.27
CA GLN A 58 0.13 -16.02 9.10
C GLN A 58 0.66 -14.61 9.41
N ILE A 59 0.33 -14.07 10.59
CA ILE A 59 0.86 -12.77 11.03
C ILE A 59 2.38 -12.87 11.20
N LEU A 60 2.86 -13.93 11.84
CA LEU A 60 4.29 -14.13 12.06
C LEU A 60 5.06 -14.28 10.73
N ASP A 61 4.52 -15.05 9.78
CA ASP A 61 5.11 -15.21 8.45
C ASP A 61 5.13 -13.89 7.67
N SER A 62 4.05 -13.12 7.74
CA SER A 62 3.97 -11.81 7.10
C SER A 62 4.98 -10.82 7.69
N GLN A 63 5.19 -10.86 9.00
CA GLN A 63 6.19 -10.04 9.69
C GLN A 63 7.61 -10.44 9.31
N GLN A 64 7.93 -11.74 9.28
CA GLN A 64 9.24 -12.23 8.86
C GLN A 64 9.54 -11.90 7.40
N GLN A 65 8.56 -12.07 6.50
CA GLN A 65 8.72 -11.65 5.10
C GLN A 65 8.92 -10.15 4.97
N MET A 66 8.22 -9.34 5.76
CA MET A 66 8.41 -7.88 5.74
C MET A 66 9.80 -7.49 6.23
N MET A 67 10.30 -8.18 7.25
CA MET A 67 11.63 -7.95 7.83
C MET A 67 12.73 -8.38 6.84
N GLY A 68 12.62 -9.57 6.24
CA GLY A 68 13.55 -10.04 5.21
C GLY A 68 13.57 -9.12 3.98
N ARG A 69 12.41 -8.65 3.51
CA ARG A 69 12.36 -7.65 2.43
C ARG A 69 12.96 -6.30 2.82
N GLN A 70 12.82 -5.87 4.07
CA GLN A 70 13.49 -4.66 4.55
C GLN A 70 15.00 -4.85 4.61
N GLU A 71 15.45 -6.01 5.09
CA GLU A 71 16.87 -6.31 5.26
C GLU A 71 17.56 -6.45 3.90
N ASP A 72 16.99 -7.21 2.96
CA ASP A 72 17.44 -7.25 1.55
C ASP A 72 17.50 -5.84 0.94
N TRP A 73 16.52 -4.99 1.24
CA TRP A 73 16.49 -3.61 0.78
C TRP A 73 17.63 -2.77 1.36
N PHE A 74 17.97 -2.93 2.63
CA PHE A 74 19.12 -2.28 3.24
C PHE A 74 20.45 -2.83 2.72
N GLN A 75 20.57 -4.15 2.54
CA GLN A 75 21.81 -4.79 2.11
C GLN A 75 22.14 -4.48 0.65
N HIS A 76 21.15 -4.52 -0.25
CA HIS A 76 21.39 -4.29 -1.68
C HIS A 76 21.34 -2.81 -2.08
N GLY A 77 20.52 -1.97 -1.41
CA GLY A 77 20.40 -0.55 -1.72
C GLY A 77 21.59 0.30 -1.24
N LEU A 78 22.13 0.01 -0.06
CA LEU A 78 23.16 0.86 0.57
C LEU A 78 24.61 0.37 0.37
N ALA A 79 24.82 -0.93 0.12
CA ALA A 79 26.19 -1.48 0.13
C ALA A 79 27.06 -1.01 -1.04
N SER A 80 26.49 -0.60 -2.19
CA SER A 80 27.31 -0.32 -3.39
C SER A 80 26.96 0.94 -4.20
N PHE A 81 25.88 1.67 -3.93
CA PHE A 81 25.56 2.89 -4.69
C PHE A 81 26.31 4.12 -4.14
N LYS A 82 27.54 4.34 -4.62
CA LYS A 82 28.45 5.39 -4.14
C LYS A 82 28.27 6.70 -4.92
N MET A 83 27.11 7.32 -4.78
CA MET A 83 26.85 8.66 -5.29
C MET A 83 26.84 9.70 -4.15
N PRO A 84 27.43 10.90 -4.33
CA PRO A 84 27.31 11.99 -3.35
C PRO A 84 25.86 12.41 -3.16
N LYS A 85 25.46 12.76 -1.93
CA LYS A 85 24.14 13.37 -1.68
C LYS A 85 23.98 14.68 -2.45
N MET A 86 22.75 14.96 -2.86
CA MET A 86 22.38 16.24 -3.43
C MET A 86 22.65 17.36 -2.42
N THR A 87 23.10 18.50 -2.92
CA THR A 87 23.24 19.74 -2.16
C THR A 87 22.04 20.66 -2.41
N LYS A 88 21.95 21.78 -1.68
CA LYS A 88 20.85 22.74 -1.88
C LYS A 88 21.02 23.55 -3.17
N ASP A 89 22.23 23.58 -3.72
CA ASP A 89 22.61 24.39 -4.87
C ASP A 89 22.59 23.57 -6.17
N ASP A 90 22.49 22.24 -6.06
CA ASP A 90 22.36 21.36 -7.21
C ASP A 90 21.00 21.51 -7.87
N ASP A 91 21.01 21.50 -9.21
CA ASP A 91 19.81 21.41 -10.02
C ASP A 91 19.20 19.99 -9.89
N PRO A 92 17.91 19.85 -9.50
CA PRO A 92 17.29 18.55 -9.29
C PRO A 92 17.31 17.66 -10.54
N GLU A 93 16.96 18.22 -11.71
CA GLU A 93 16.94 17.50 -12.97
C GLU A 93 18.35 17.00 -13.37
N ALA A 94 19.37 17.85 -13.29
CA ALA A 94 20.75 17.46 -13.56
C ALA A 94 21.27 16.39 -12.58
N TYR A 95 20.86 16.47 -11.31
CA TYR A 95 21.23 15.49 -10.30
C TYR A 95 20.59 14.12 -10.58
N ILE A 96 19.31 14.09 -10.97
CA ILE A 96 18.61 12.86 -11.36
C ILE A 96 19.25 12.25 -12.61
N GLU A 97 19.61 13.06 -13.60
CA GLU A 97 20.31 12.55 -14.79
C GLU A 97 21.68 11.92 -14.42
N ALA A 98 22.44 12.56 -13.53
CA ALA A 98 23.70 12.01 -13.04
C ALA A 98 23.50 10.70 -12.26
N PHE A 99 22.41 10.59 -11.51
CA PHE A 99 22.01 9.39 -10.80
C PHE A 99 21.73 8.23 -11.76
N GLU A 100 20.93 8.47 -12.82
CA GLU A 100 20.60 7.46 -13.82
C GLU A 100 21.84 6.95 -14.55
N ARG A 101 22.72 7.87 -14.97
CA ARG A 101 23.98 7.52 -15.62
C ARG A 101 24.87 6.68 -14.70
N HIS A 102 24.95 7.03 -13.41
CA HIS A 102 25.73 6.27 -12.44
C HIS A 102 25.14 4.87 -12.23
N ALA A 103 23.82 4.77 -12.06
CA ALA A 103 23.11 3.52 -11.86
C ALA A 103 23.28 2.56 -13.04
N LEU A 104 23.15 3.06 -14.26
CA LEU A 104 23.39 2.29 -15.48
C LEU A 104 24.85 1.80 -15.57
N MET A 105 25.80 2.68 -15.27
CA MET A 105 27.24 2.35 -15.30
C MET A 105 27.62 1.26 -14.29
N THR A 106 26.99 1.25 -13.11
CA THR A 106 27.28 0.27 -12.06
C THR A 106 26.42 -1.00 -12.15
N GLY A 107 25.49 -1.06 -13.11
CA GLY A 107 24.51 -2.16 -13.20
C GLY A 107 23.58 -2.21 -11.98
N PHE A 108 23.27 -1.05 -11.39
CA PHE A 108 22.44 -0.98 -10.20
C PHE A 108 20.98 -1.28 -10.54
N ASP A 109 20.38 -2.22 -9.82
CA ASP A 109 19.04 -2.73 -10.09
C ASP A 109 17.98 -1.62 -9.94
N GLN A 110 17.16 -1.46 -10.99
CA GLN A 110 16.14 -0.43 -11.11
C GLN A 110 15.08 -0.47 -10.00
N SER A 111 14.81 -1.66 -9.44
CA SER A 111 13.87 -1.84 -8.32
C SER A 111 14.26 -1.05 -7.07
N PHE A 112 15.53 -0.67 -6.93
CA PHE A 112 16.02 0.13 -5.81
C PHE A 112 16.16 1.62 -6.12
N TRP A 113 16.00 2.05 -7.37
CA TRP A 113 16.31 3.41 -7.79
C TRP A 113 15.50 4.47 -7.03
N ALA A 114 14.18 4.29 -6.93
CA ALA A 114 13.28 5.20 -6.22
C ALA A 114 13.73 5.44 -4.76
N SER A 115 14.05 4.35 -4.08
CA SER A 115 14.47 4.38 -2.68
C SER A 115 15.84 5.03 -2.48
N GLN A 116 16.76 4.76 -3.39
CA GLN A 116 18.11 5.27 -3.31
C GLN A 116 18.15 6.76 -3.65
N LEU A 117 17.40 7.19 -4.67
CA LEU A 117 17.21 8.60 -5.00
C LEU A 117 16.59 9.36 -3.82
N GLY A 118 15.53 8.82 -3.20
CA GLY A 118 14.90 9.40 -2.01
C GLY A 118 15.83 9.59 -0.81
N ALA A 119 16.83 8.72 -0.65
CA ALA A 119 17.86 8.83 0.40
C ALA A 119 18.95 9.87 0.08
N LEU A 120 19.15 10.16 -1.21
CA LEU A 120 20.21 11.03 -1.73
C LEU A 120 19.75 12.48 -1.91
N VAL A 121 18.48 12.70 -2.24
CA VAL A 121 17.91 14.04 -2.37
C VAL A 121 17.75 14.73 -1.02
N VAL A 122 17.82 16.07 -1.03
CA VAL A 122 17.71 16.91 0.16
C VAL A 122 16.72 18.06 -0.05
N GLY A 123 16.36 18.75 1.04
CA GLY A 123 15.57 19.98 0.95
C GLY A 123 14.17 19.75 0.35
N LYS A 124 13.82 20.55 -0.67
CA LYS A 124 12.49 20.50 -1.30
C LYS A 124 12.23 19.18 -2.02
N ALA A 125 13.23 18.62 -2.69
CA ALA A 125 13.13 17.32 -3.37
C ALA A 125 12.87 16.19 -2.35
N GLN A 126 13.55 16.21 -1.20
CA GLN A 126 13.27 15.25 -0.13
C GLN A 126 11.88 15.44 0.48
N ALA A 127 11.41 16.68 0.62
CA ALA A 127 10.06 16.95 1.10
C ALA A 127 8.99 16.41 0.14
N ALA A 128 9.21 16.56 -1.18
CA ALA A 128 8.35 16.00 -2.22
C ALA A 128 8.33 14.47 -2.17
N TYR A 129 9.51 13.82 -2.10
CA TYR A 129 9.60 12.37 -1.94
C TYR A 129 8.83 11.85 -0.70
N ARG A 130 8.95 12.55 0.43
CA ARG A 130 8.23 12.18 1.68
C ARG A 130 6.73 12.42 1.63
N ALA A 131 6.24 13.22 0.68
CA ALA A 131 4.82 13.48 0.51
C ALA A 131 4.12 12.41 -0.36
N LEU A 132 4.88 11.58 -1.08
CA LEU A 132 4.36 10.47 -1.87
C LEU A 132 3.75 9.38 -0.98
N SER A 133 2.77 8.67 -1.53
CA SER A 133 2.26 7.46 -0.89
C SER A 133 3.36 6.39 -0.84
N ARG A 134 3.18 5.37 0.02
CA ARG A 134 4.17 4.29 0.12
C ARG A 134 4.26 3.47 -1.17
N GLU A 135 3.15 3.35 -1.91
CA GLU A 135 3.14 2.75 -3.25
C GLU A 135 3.92 3.62 -4.24
N ASP A 136 3.62 4.91 -4.32
CA ASP A 136 4.24 5.81 -5.30
C ASP A 136 5.74 6.02 -5.04
N ALA A 137 6.16 6.07 -3.77
CA ALA A 137 7.57 6.23 -3.39
C ALA A 137 8.48 5.04 -3.77
N ARG A 138 7.89 3.94 -4.28
CA ARG A 138 8.60 2.77 -4.81
C ARG A 138 8.68 2.77 -6.33
N ASP A 139 7.85 3.57 -7.00
CA ASP A 139 7.86 3.70 -8.45
C ASP A 139 8.85 4.81 -8.83
N TYR A 140 9.92 4.43 -9.51
CA TYR A 140 10.95 5.39 -9.90
C TYR A 140 10.42 6.48 -10.85
N GLU A 141 9.51 6.14 -11.75
CA GLU A 141 8.96 7.09 -12.72
C GLU A 141 8.03 8.11 -12.05
N LEU A 142 7.46 7.78 -10.89
CA LEU A 142 6.67 8.72 -10.09
C LEU A 142 7.54 9.57 -9.14
N VAL A 143 8.75 9.12 -8.84
CA VAL A 143 9.71 9.85 -7.99
C VAL A 143 10.52 10.87 -8.79
N LYS A 144 10.79 10.58 -10.06
CA LYS A 144 11.50 11.45 -11.00
C LYS A 144 10.70 12.71 -11.33
#